data_AF-A0A1G9TZ57-F1
#
_entry.id   AF-A0A1G9TZ57-F1
#
_cell.length_a   1.000
_cell.length_b   1.000
_cell.length_c   1.000
_cell.angle_alpha   90.00
_cell.angle_beta   90.00
_cell.angle_gamma   90.00
#
_symmetry.space_group_name_H-M   'P 1'
#
loop_
_entity.id
_entity.type
_entity.pdbx_description
1 polymer ?
#
loop_
_entity_poly.entity_id
_entity_poly.type
_entity_poly.pdbx_seq_one_letter_code
_entity_poly.pdbx_strand_id
1 'polypeptide(L)'
;MQRKPSRRAPAGWWRTNQALGLGIAIAVAVLFAYLWQQDWYHREQRDGFILGFFPGLGLAAMLVTALALTLDRWRHTVVEEIATLDWRDLLWAVVLSAAALSLYALMEPLGMLLPIALFLALMMLLLGLRPWYLAAGLAAAIALIILAVFTLLGIRLPGAFLPLLI
;
A
#
# COMPACT_ATOMS: atom_id res chain seq x y z
N MET A 1 -25.39 -15.54 -14.39
CA MET A 1 -25.01 -15.63 -15.81
C MET A 1 -23.48 -15.64 -15.91
N GLN A 2 -22.86 -16.79 -16.11
CA GLN A 2 -21.42 -16.87 -16.41
C GLN A 2 -21.21 -16.47 -17.87
N ARG A 3 -20.59 -15.31 -18.11
CA ARG A 3 -20.21 -14.90 -19.48
C ARG A 3 -19.14 -15.87 -19.99
N LYS A 4 -19.37 -16.44 -21.18
CA LYS A 4 -18.37 -17.25 -21.89
C LYS A 4 -17.09 -16.42 -22.06
N PRO A 5 -15.91 -16.93 -21.71
CA PRO A 5 -14.66 -16.24 -21.98
C PRO A 5 -14.53 -16.05 -23.49
N SER A 6 -14.54 -14.80 -23.95
CA SER A 6 -14.29 -14.48 -25.36
C SER A 6 -12.90 -14.99 -25.71
N ARG A 7 -12.77 -15.82 -26.76
CA ARG A 7 -11.49 -16.25 -27.32
C ARG A 7 -10.77 -15.01 -27.88
N ARG A 8 -10.05 -14.30 -27.02
CA ARG A 8 -9.10 -13.26 -27.43
C ARG A 8 -7.78 -13.93 -27.82
N ALA A 9 -7.06 -13.26 -28.73
CA ALA A 9 -5.74 -13.64 -29.23
C ALA A 9 -4.83 -14.18 -28.11
N PRO A 10 -3.87 -15.08 -28.40
CA PRO A 10 -2.96 -15.60 -27.40
C PRO A 10 -2.25 -14.44 -26.69
N ALA A 11 -2.73 -14.09 -25.52
CA ALA A 11 -2.06 -13.12 -24.66
C ALA A 11 -0.71 -13.73 -24.31
N GLY A 12 0.36 -12.94 -24.42
CA GLY A 12 1.68 -13.38 -23.98
C GLY A 12 1.59 -13.87 -22.54
N TRP A 13 2.26 -14.99 -22.23
CA TRP A 13 2.21 -15.66 -20.92
C TRP A 13 2.40 -14.69 -19.73
N TRP A 14 3.19 -13.62 -19.93
CA TRP A 14 3.43 -12.55 -18.96
C TRP A 14 2.17 -11.80 -18.47
N ARG A 15 1.05 -11.84 -19.21
CA ARG A 15 -0.24 -11.23 -18.82
C ARG A 15 -1.15 -12.17 -18.01
N THR A 16 -0.76 -13.42 -17.83
CA THR A 16 -1.57 -14.38 -17.07
C THR A 16 -1.45 -14.14 -15.57
N ASN A 17 -2.49 -14.50 -14.82
CA ASN A 17 -2.47 -14.49 -13.35
C ASN A 17 -1.25 -15.25 -12.79
N GLN A 18 -0.85 -16.34 -13.45
CA GLN A 18 0.31 -17.12 -13.08
C GLN A 18 1.61 -16.30 -13.13
N ALA A 19 1.86 -15.63 -14.25
CA ALA A 19 3.08 -14.86 -14.43
C ALA A 19 3.11 -13.63 -13.51
N LEU A 20 1.97 -12.97 -13.32
CA LEU A 20 1.84 -11.86 -12.37
C LEU A 20 2.04 -12.32 -10.92
N GLY A 21 1.40 -13.40 -10.51
CA GLY A 21 1.56 -13.99 -9.19
C GLY A 21 3.02 -14.37 -8.92
N LEU A 22 3.68 -14.99 -9.90
CA LEU A 22 5.10 -15.33 -9.78
C LEU A 22 5.99 -14.08 -9.67
N GLY A 23 5.73 -13.07 -10.50
CA GLY A 23 6.46 -11.81 -10.45
C GLY A 23 6.30 -11.09 -9.11
N ILE A 24 5.08 -11.00 -8.59
CA ILE A 24 4.79 -10.41 -7.27
C ILE A 24 5.46 -11.25 -6.17
N ALA A 25 5.37 -12.58 -6.22
CA ALA A 25 5.99 -13.45 -5.23
C ALA A 25 7.51 -13.26 -5.17
N ILE A 26 8.18 -13.18 -6.32
CA ILE A 26 9.61 -12.90 -6.40
C ILE A 26 9.93 -11.51 -5.82
N ALA A 27 9.18 -10.48 -6.22
CA ALA A 27 9.39 -9.12 -5.73
C ALA A 27 9.21 -9.02 -4.20
N VAL A 28 8.16 -9.65 -3.66
CA VAL A 28 7.88 -9.70 -2.21
C VAL A 28 8.96 -10.49 -1.48
N ALA A 29 9.43 -11.61 -2.02
CA ALA A 29 10.49 -12.40 -1.41
C ALA A 29 11.82 -11.63 -1.36
N VAL A 30 12.17 -10.91 -2.44
CA VAL A 30 13.35 -10.04 -2.47
C VAL A 30 13.21 -8.90 -1.47
N LEU A 31 12.05 -8.24 -1.40
CA LEU A 31 11.79 -7.18 -0.43
C LEU A 31 11.86 -7.70 1.01
N PHE A 32 11.31 -8.89 1.29
CA PHE A 32 11.41 -9.52 2.59
C PHE A 32 12.86 -9.81 2.96
N ALA A 33 13.64 -10.40 2.06
CA ALA A 33 15.07 -10.66 2.28
C ALA A 33 15.85 -9.36 2.54
N TYR A 34 15.54 -8.29 1.80
CA TYR A 34 16.14 -6.97 2.00
C TYR A 34 15.81 -6.38 3.38
N LEU A 35 14.53 -6.40 3.79
CA LEU A 35 14.10 -5.91 5.10
C LEU A 35 14.68 -6.75 6.23
N TRP A 36 14.73 -8.07 6.05
CA TRP A 36 15.32 -8.99 7.00
C TRP A 36 16.80 -8.68 7.25
N GLN A 37 17.54 -8.19 6.27
CA GLN A 37 18.94 -7.79 6.48
C GLN A 37 19.11 -6.48 7.26
N GLN A 38 18.03 -5.75 7.55
CA GLN A 38 18.13 -4.49 8.27
C GLN A 38 18.17 -4.71 9.78
N ASP A 39 19.10 -4.06 10.48
CA ASP A 39 19.22 -4.18 11.93
C ASP A 39 17.94 -3.78 12.67
N TRP A 40 17.25 -2.73 12.18
CA TRP A 40 16.01 -2.25 12.79
C TRP A 40 14.89 -3.28 12.71
N TYR A 41 14.91 -4.17 11.72
CA TYR A 41 13.88 -5.19 11.54
C TYR A 41 13.82 -6.15 12.72
N HIS A 42 14.94 -6.33 13.44
CA HIS A 42 15.08 -7.22 14.60
C HIS A 42 15.06 -6.49 15.94
N ARG A 43 14.88 -5.17 15.96
CA ARG A 43 14.87 -4.41 17.23
C ARG A 43 13.57 -4.64 17.98
N GLU A 44 13.69 -5.10 19.21
CA GLU A 44 12.58 -5.19 20.15
C GLU A 44 12.08 -3.79 20.55
N GLN A 45 10.77 -3.65 20.58
CA GLN A 45 10.05 -2.47 21.05
C GLN A 45 9.64 -2.65 22.51
N ARG A 46 9.17 -1.56 23.15
CA ARG A 46 8.79 -1.55 24.57
C ARG A 46 7.67 -2.53 24.93
N ASP A 47 6.82 -2.85 23.96
CA ASP A 47 5.73 -3.82 24.08
C ASP A 47 6.17 -5.28 23.90
N GLY A 48 7.47 -5.53 23.68
CA GLY A 48 8.04 -6.86 23.46
C GLY A 48 7.88 -7.37 22.03
N PHE A 49 7.28 -6.59 21.12
CA PHE A 49 7.25 -6.94 19.70
C PHE A 49 8.52 -6.50 19.00
N ILE A 50 8.89 -7.22 17.95
CA ILE A 50 9.97 -6.81 17.07
C ILE A 50 9.42 -5.76 16.09
N LEU A 51 10.15 -4.67 15.83
CA LEU A 51 9.72 -3.61 14.92
C LEU A 51 9.37 -4.14 13.51
N GLY A 52 10.10 -5.14 13.03
CA GLY A 52 9.84 -5.81 11.75
C GLY A 52 8.64 -6.78 11.75
N PHE A 53 8.03 -7.08 12.89
CA PHE A 53 6.97 -8.09 13.01
C PHE A 53 5.75 -7.80 12.13
N PHE A 54 5.17 -6.60 12.25
CA PHE A 54 3.98 -6.23 11.47
C PHE A 54 4.26 -6.10 9.96
N PRO A 55 5.35 -5.41 9.52
CA PRO A 55 5.75 -5.42 8.12
C PRO A 55 5.99 -6.84 7.58
N GLY A 56 6.65 -7.69 8.36
CA GLY A 56 6.91 -9.08 8.03
C GLY A 56 5.63 -9.90 7.83
N LEU A 57 4.65 -9.74 8.72
CA LEU A 57 3.35 -10.38 8.60
C LEU A 57 2.60 -9.94 7.34
N GLY A 58 2.65 -8.63 7.02
CA GLY A 58 2.11 -8.09 5.77
C GLY A 58 2.76 -8.72 4.54
N LEU A 59 4.09 -8.80 4.51
CA LEU A 59 4.85 -9.44 3.42
C LEU A 59 4.53 -10.94 3.31
N ALA A 60 4.40 -11.65 4.42
CA ALA A 60 4.00 -13.05 4.43
C ALA A 60 2.61 -13.25 3.82
N ALA A 61 1.63 -12.43 4.20
CA ALA A 61 0.28 -12.47 3.61
C ALA A 61 0.29 -12.16 2.11
N MET A 62 1.06 -11.15 1.69
CA MET A 62 1.25 -10.82 0.27
C MET A 62 1.91 -11.97 -0.50
N LEU A 63 2.89 -12.66 0.09
CA LEU A 63 3.53 -13.81 -0.54
C LEU A 63 2.56 -14.97 -0.70
N VAL A 64 1.80 -15.31 0.35
CA VAL A 64 0.79 -16.38 0.30
C VAL A 64 -0.25 -16.09 -0.78
N THR A 65 -0.76 -14.86 -0.86
CA THR A 65 -1.75 -14.47 -1.88
C THR A 65 -1.17 -14.50 -3.29
N ALA A 66 0.08 -14.06 -3.49
CA ALA A 66 0.76 -14.15 -4.78
C ALA A 66 1.02 -15.60 -5.22
N LEU A 67 1.42 -16.47 -4.29
CA LEU A 67 1.57 -17.91 -4.54
C LEU A 67 0.23 -18.58 -4.85
N ALA A 68 -0.83 -18.23 -4.11
CA ALA A 68 -2.18 -18.70 -4.40
C ALA A 68 -2.60 -18.31 -5.82
N LEU A 69 -2.38 -17.07 -6.24
CA LEU A 69 -2.65 -16.60 -7.61
C LEU A 69 -1.86 -17.39 -8.67
N THR A 70 -0.64 -17.82 -8.33
CA THR A 70 0.24 -18.60 -9.20
C THR A 70 -0.26 -20.05 -9.39
N LEU A 71 -0.79 -20.64 -8.32
CA LEU A 71 -1.15 -22.06 -8.28
C LEU A 71 -2.65 -22.33 -8.54
N ASP A 72 -3.51 -21.32 -8.41
CA ASP A 72 -4.97 -21.44 -8.53
C ASP A 72 -5.41 -22.03 -9.88
N ARG A 73 -6.61 -22.62 -9.92
CA ARG A 73 -7.23 -23.19 -11.13
C ARG A 73 -7.39 -22.15 -12.24
N TRP A 74 -7.52 -20.87 -11.89
CA TRP A 74 -7.68 -19.76 -12.83
C TRP A 74 -6.37 -19.09 -13.24
N ARG A 75 -5.20 -19.67 -12.90
CA ARG A 75 -3.87 -19.09 -13.14
C ARG A 75 -3.57 -18.73 -14.61
N HIS A 76 -4.19 -19.42 -15.57
CA HIS A 76 -4.01 -19.13 -17.00
C HIS A 76 -4.99 -18.08 -17.55
N THR A 77 -5.88 -17.55 -16.71
CA THR A 77 -6.84 -16.51 -17.09
C THR A 77 -6.13 -15.15 -17.10
N VAL A 78 -6.51 -14.32 -18.05
CA VAL A 78 -6.13 -12.90 -18.09
C VAL A 78 -7.34 -12.10 -17.64
N VAL A 79 -7.16 -11.34 -16.56
CA VAL A 79 -8.15 -10.41 -16.04
C VAL A 79 -8.35 -9.28 -17.07
N GLU A 80 -9.60 -8.85 -17.32
CA GLU A 80 -9.91 -7.90 -18.41
C GLU A 80 -9.17 -6.57 -18.22
N GLU A 81 -9.04 -6.11 -16.98
CA GLU A 81 -8.32 -4.91 -16.57
C GLU A 81 -6.82 -5.01 -16.86
N ILE A 82 -6.23 -6.20 -16.66
CA ILE A 82 -4.81 -6.47 -16.93
C ILE A 82 -4.56 -6.54 -18.44
N ALA A 83 -5.52 -7.06 -19.21
CA ALA A 83 -5.39 -7.16 -20.66
C ALA A 83 -5.23 -5.78 -21.33
N THR A 84 -5.78 -4.74 -20.70
CA THR A 84 -5.75 -3.35 -21.18
C THR A 84 -4.61 -2.52 -20.60
N LEU A 85 -3.80 -3.07 -19.69
CA LEU A 85 -2.67 -2.33 -19.12
C LEU A 85 -1.69 -1.88 -20.20
N ASP A 86 -1.41 -0.59 -20.21
CA ASP A 86 -0.43 0.05 -21.05
C ASP A 86 0.78 0.53 -20.22
N TRP A 87 1.89 0.87 -20.88
CA TRP A 87 3.08 1.42 -20.20
C TRP A 87 2.76 2.71 -19.42
N ARG A 88 1.69 3.42 -19.82
CA ARG A 88 1.19 4.61 -19.12
C ARG A 88 0.69 4.28 -17.72
N ASP A 89 0.07 3.13 -17.52
CA ASP A 89 -0.41 2.69 -16.21
C ASP A 89 0.78 2.40 -15.28
N LEU A 90 1.86 1.83 -15.84
CA LEU A 90 3.11 1.64 -15.11
C LEU A 90 3.73 2.99 -14.71
N LEU A 91 3.75 3.97 -15.62
CA LEU A 91 4.22 5.33 -15.30
C LEU A 91 3.40 5.93 -14.16
N TRP A 92 2.07 5.83 -14.21
CA TRP A 92 1.20 6.30 -13.14
C TRP A 92 1.48 5.60 -11.80
N ALA A 93 1.71 4.28 -11.82
CA ALA A 93 2.07 3.53 -10.62
C ALA A 93 3.40 4.05 -10.00
N VAL A 94 4.40 4.33 -10.83
CA VAL A 94 5.68 4.92 -10.37
C VAL A 94 5.47 6.32 -9.82
N VAL A 95 4.71 7.17 -10.51
CA VAL A 95 4.40 8.53 -10.06
C VAL A 95 3.66 8.53 -8.72
N LEU A 96 2.64 7.68 -8.57
CA LEU A 96 1.90 7.54 -7.31
C LEU A 96 2.78 7.02 -6.17
N SER A 97 3.68 6.07 -6.47
CA SER A 97 4.65 5.56 -5.49
C SER A 97 5.62 6.65 -5.05
N ALA A 98 6.14 7.45 -5.98
CA ALA A 98 7.02 8.57 -5.68
C ALA A 98 6.29 9.67 -4.89
N ALA A 99 5.01 9.94 -5.19
CA ALA A 99 4.19 10.87 -4.44
C ALA A 99 3.95 10.38 -3.00
N ALA A 100 3.65 9.09 -2.82
CA ALA A 100 3.49 8.49 -1.49
C ALA A 100 4.80 8.55 -0.68
N LEU A 101 5.94 8.25 -1.32
CA LEU A 101 7.26 8.38 -0.69
C LEU A 101 7.56 9.83 -0.29
N SER A 102 7.22 10.79 -1.16
CA SER A 102 7.40 12.22 -0.87
C SER A 102 6.54 12.66 0.32
N LEU A 103 5.28 12.21 0.38
CA LEU A 103 4.39 12.48 1.52
C LEU A 103 4.92 11.86 2.81
N TYR A 104 5.47 10.65 2.75
CA TYR A 104 6.12 10.01 3.90
C TYR A 104 7.34 10.82 4.37
N ALA A 105 8.20 11.26 3.46
CA ALA A 105 9.35 12.10 3.79
C ALA A 105 8.96 13.45 4.42
N LEU A 106 7.79 14.00 4.05
CA LEU A 106 7.26 15.22 4.62
C LEU A 106 6.64 15.04 6.03
N MET A 107 6.39 13.81 6.49
CA MET A 107 5.85 13.56 7.83
C MET A 107 6.78 14.01 8.95
N GLU A 108 8.10 13.96 8.73
CA GLU A 108 9.08 14.40 9.71
C GLU A 108 9.06 15.94 9.91
N PRO A 109 9.20 16.79 8.86
CA PRO A 109 9.21 18.24 9.02
C PRO A 109 7.82 18.87 9.22
N LEU A 110 6.76 18.32 8.62
CA LEU A 110 5.41 18.92 8.67
C LEU A 110 4.52 18.32 9.76
N GLY A 111 5.02 17.30 10.48
CA GLY A 111 4.23 16.49 11.38
C GLY A 111 3.28 15.55 10.65
N MET A 112 2.89 14.46 11.30
CA MET A 112 2.11 13.40 10.68
C MET A 112 0.72 13.84 10.17
N LEU A 113 0.06 14.78 10.86
CA LEU A 113 -1.34 15.13 10.59
C LEU A 113 -1.57 15.68 9.18
N LEU A 114 -0.71 16.60 8.74
CA LEU A 114 -0.89 17.30 7.46
C LEU A 114 -0.67 16.37 6.25
N PRO A 115 0.42 15.58 6.15
CA PRO A 115 0.60 14.63 5.05
C PRO A 115 -0.46 13.54 5.03
N ILE A 116 -0.95 13.05 6.18
CA ILE A 116 -2.06 12.08 6.21
C ILE A 116 -3.34 12.71 5.65
N ALA A 117 -3.70 13.91 6.11
CA ALA A 117 -4.90 14.60 5.61
C ALA A 117 -4.78 14.89 4.10
N LEU A 118 -3.62 15.33 3.62
CA LEU A 118 -3.39 15.56 2.21
C LEU A 118 -3.49 14.26 1.39
N PHE A 119 -2.85 13.18 1.86
CA PHE A 119 -2.90 11.87 1.23
C PHE A 119 -4.34 11.36 1.10
N LEU A 120 -5.10 11.39 2.20
CA LEU A 120 -6.49 10.94 2.23
C LEU A 120 -7.39 11.77 1.31
N ALA A 121 -7.23 13.10 1.31
CA ALA A 121 -8.00 13.98 0.42
C ALA A 121 -7.72 13.67 -1.05
N LEU A 122 -6.45 13.47 -1.42
CA LEU A 122 -6.06 13.10 -2.79
C LEU A 122 -6.61 11.72 -3.17
N MET A 123 -6.52 10.73 -2.28
CA MET A 123 -7.08 9.40 -2.52
C MET A 123 -8.59 9.44 -2.71
N MET A 124 -9.32 10.21 -1.90
CA MET A 124 -10.77 10.38 -2.05
C MET A 124 -11.13 11.01 -3.41
N LEU A 125 -10.39 12.05 -3.83
CA LEU A 125 -10.59 12.69 -5.12
C LEU A 125 -10.30 11.73 -6.29
N LEU A 126 -9.22 10.94 -6.18
CA LEU A 126 -8.85 9.93 -7.18
C LEU A 126 -9.89 8.80 -7.27
N LEU A 127 -10.49 8.40 -6.14
CA LEU A 127 -11.57 7.41 -6.09
C LEU A 127 -12.93 7.98 -6.52
N GLY A 128 -12.99 9.26 -6.90
CA GLY A 128 -14.16 9.88 -7.52
C GLY A 128 -15.04 10.71 -6.59
N LEU A 129 -14.62 11.02 -5.36
CA LEU A 129 -15.32 11.97 -4.50
C LEU A 129 -15.13 13.40 -5.06
N ARG A 130 -16.03 13.84 -5.94
CA ARG A 130 -15.91 15.09 -6.69
C ARG A 130 -15.90 16.38 -5.85
N PRO A 131 -16.68 16.51 -4.75
CA PRO A 131 -16.67 17.74 -3.98
C PRO A 131 -15.37 17.83 -3.17
N TRP A 132 -14.41 18.62 -3.66
CA TRP A 132 -13.08 18.76 -3.07
C TRP A 132 -13.11 19.21 -1.60
N TYR A 133 -14.10 20.03 -1.23
CA TYR A 133 -14.28 20.49 0.16
C TYR A 133 -14.74 19.36 1.09
N LEU A 134 -15.56 18.41 0.62
CA LEU A 134 -15.92 17.23 1.39
C LEU A 134 -14.74 16.29 1.54
N ALA A 135 -13.95 16.09 0.48
CA ALA A 135 -12.74 15.29 0.53
C ALA A 135 -11.74 15.86 1.57
N ALA A 136 -11.49 17.17 1.53
CA ALA A 136 -10.62 17.84 2.49
C ALA A 136 -11.17 17.76 3.93
N GLY A 137 -12.47 18.02 4.12
CA GLY A 137 -13.11 17.96 5.44
C GLY A 137 -13.08 16.57 6.06
N LEU A 138 -13.42 15.53 5.28
CA LEU A 138 -13.37 14.14 5.73
C LEU A 138 -11.94 13.69 6.01
N ALA A 139 -11.00 14.03 5.13
CA ALA A 139 -9.60 13.69 5.33
C ALA A 139 -9.02 14.31 6.60
N ALA A 140 -9.31 15.58 6.86
CA ALA A 140 -8.92 16.25 8.09
C ALA A 140 -9.56 15.60 9.33
N ALA A 141 -10.86 15.31 9.28
CA ALA A 141 -11.57 14.64 10.37
C ALA A 141 -10.99 13.25 10.67
N ILE A 142 -10.73 12.43 9.64
CA ILE A 142 -10.12 11.10 9.80
C ILE A 142 -8.70 11.23 10.35
N ALA A 143 -7.90 12.16 9.84
CA ALA A 143 -6.54 12.39 10.34
C ALA A 143 -6.53 12.78 11.83
N LEU A 144 -7.48 13.63 12.26
CA LEU A 144 -7.66 13.99 13.67
C LEU A 144 -8.11 12.80 14.53
N ILE A 145 -9.01 11.94 14.02
CA ILE A 145 -9.42 10.71 14.71
C ILE A 145 -8.22 9.77 14.89
N ILE A 146 -7.42 9.57 13.84
CA ILE A 146 -6.20 8.74 13.90
C ILE A 146 -5.22 9.31 14.94
N LEU A 147 -5.00 10.63 14.92
CA LEU A 147 -4.18 11.31 15.92
C LEU A 147 -4.69 11.06 17.33
N ALA A 148 -6.00 11.27 17.58
CA ALA A 148 -6.61 11.05 18.89
C ALA A 148 -6.46 9.60 19.36
N VAL A 149 -6.70 8.62 18.49
CA VAL A 149 -6.53 7.19 18.81
C VAL A 149 -5.07 6.89 19.18
N PHE A 150 -4.09 7.36 18.39
CA PHE A 150 -2.68 7.14 18.72
C PHE A 150 -2.24 7.83 20.00
N THR A 151 -2.72 9.05 20.26
CA THR A 151 -2.48 9.74 21.53
C THR A 151 -3.07 8.97 22.71
N LEU A 152 -4.30 8.46 22.59
CA LEU A 152 -4.94 7.63 23.62
C LEU A 152 -4.20 6.31 23.86
N LEU A 153 -3.58 5.75 22.83
CA LEU A 153 -2.72 4.56 22.93
C LEU A 153 -1.30 4.87 23.45
N GLY A 154 -0.97 6.15 23.70
CA GLY A 154 0.35 6.57 24.16
C GLY A 154 1.44 6.50 23.09
N ILE A 155 1.07 6.40 21.81
CA ILE A 155 2.01 6.32 20.68
C ILE A 155 2.45 7.74 20.31
N ARG A 156 3.76 7.98 20.39
CA ARG A 156 4.35 9.27 20.01
C ARG A 156 4.47 9.36 18.49
N LEU A 157 3.80 10.35 17.90
CA LEU A 157 3.85 10.58 16.46
C LEU A 157 4.97 11.57 16.09
N PRO A 158 5.69 11.34 14.98
CA PRO A 158 6.71 12.25 14.49
C PRO A 158 6.13 13.64 14.18
N GLY A 159 6.88 14.68 14.56
CA GLY A 159 6.55 16.08 14.31
C GLY A 159 5.29 16.57 15.03
N ALA A 160 4.99 16.06 16.22
CA ALA A 160 3.94 16.61 17.06
C ALA A 160 4.22 18.09 17.39
N PHE A 161 3.52 19.01 16.71
CA PHE A 161 3.51 20.45 16.99
C PHE A 161 3.01 20.80 18.40
N LEU A 162 2.43 19.83 19.11
CA LEU A 162 2.01 19.96 20.50
C LEU A 162 3.02 19.24 21.41
N PRO A 163 4.08 19.92 21.89
CA PRO A 163 4.89 19.45 23.02
C PRO A 163 4.11 19.44 24.35
N LEU A 164 2.82 19.79 24.35
CA LEU A 164 2.01 20.07 25.54
C LEU A 164 1.16 18.89 26.05
N LEU A 165 1.19 17.73 25.36
CA LEU A 165 0.59 16.50 25.88
C LEU A 165 1.73 15.53 26.21
N ILE A 166 2.41 15.82 27.32
CA ILE A 166 3.38 14.95 27.98
C ILE A 166 2.63 13.82 28.68
#